data_AF-A0A929KIR6-F1
#
_entry.id   AF-A0A929KIR6-F1
#
_cell.length_a   1.000
_cell.length_b   1.000
_cell.length_c   1.000
_cell.angle_alpha   90.00
_cell.angle_beta   90.00
_cell.angle_gamma   90.00
#
_symmetry.space_group_name_H-M   'P 1'
#
loop_
_entity.id
_entity.type
_entity.pdbx_description
1 polymer ?
#
loop_
_entity_poly.entity_id
_entity_poly.type
_entity_poly.pdbx_seq_one_letter_code
_entity_poly.pdbx_strand_id
1 'polypeptide(L)'
;ALVTGDSFSGSLSRSPGENVGTYAINQGTLALNGNYTLTYIGADLTIGAKTITVTAAAKSKTYGDADPALTYAFAPSLVTGDSFSGSLTRSPGENVGTYAINQGTLALSSNYTLTYIGADLTIGAKTITVTAAAKSKTYGDADPALTYAFAPSLVTGDSFSGSLTRSPGENVGTYAINQGTLALNGNYTLTYIGADLTIGAKTITVTAAAKSKTYGDADPALTYAFAPALVTGDSFSGSLTRLPGENVGTYAINQGTLALNGNYTLTYIGANLTIGAKTVTVTAAAKSKTYGDADPALTY
;
A
#
# COMPACT_ATOMS: atom_id res chain seq x y z
N ALA A 1 63.55 -48.52 54.24
CA ALA A 1 62.33 -49.33 54.46
C ALA A 1 62.09 -49.40 55.96
N LEU A 2 60.82 -49.38 56.40
CA LEU A 2 60.50 -49.50 57.82
C LEU A 2 60.80 -50.91 58.31
N VAL A 3 61.25 -51.03 59.56
CA VAL A 3 61.39 -52.33 60.23
C VAL A 3 59.99 -52.91 60.50
N THR A 4 59.87 -54.24 60.45
CA THR A 4 58.59 -54.94 60.66
C THR A 4 57.98 -54.57 62.02
N GLY A 5 56.78 -54.00 62.00
CA GLY A 5 56.06 -53.51 63.20
C GLY A 5 56.01 -51.99 63.34
N ASP A 6 56.86 -51.25 62.61
CA ASP A 6 56.81 -49.78 62.58
C ASP A 6 55.82 -49.27 61.52
N SER A 7 55.15 -48.16 61.84
CA SER A 7 54.23 -47.49 60.93
C SER A 7 54.35 -45.97 61.01
N PHE A 8 53.94 -45.29 59.94
CA PHE A 8 53.63 -43.88 60.02
C PHE A 8 52.43 -43.63 60.95
N SER A 9 52.37 -42.44 61.54
CA SER A 9 51.22 -41.93 62.28
C SER A 9 50.87 -40.51 61.81
N GLY A 10 49.69 -40.02 62.16
CA GLY A 10 49.19 -38.71 61.72
C GLY A 10 48.75 -38.68 60.26
N SER A 11 48.68 -37.49 59.67
CA SER A 11 48.20 -37.27 58.31
C SER A 11 48.88 -36.09 57.64
N LEU A 12 49.02 -36.17 56.31
CA LEU A 12 49.33 -34.99 55.49
C LEU A 12 48.21 -33.95 55.59
N SER A 13 48.53 -32.70 55.30
CA SER A 13 47.56 -31.62 55.15
C SER A 13 47.76 -30.90 53.82
N ARG A 14 46.82 -30.06 53.42
CA ARG A 14 47.00 -29.16 52.27
C ARG A 14 46.71 -27.72 52.65
N SER A 15 47.29 -26.78 51.91
CA SER A 15 46.88 -25.38 51.98
C SER A 15 45.38 -25.24 51.66
N PRO A 16 44.61 -24.45 52.41
CA PRO A 16 43.17 -24.32 52.20
C PRO A 16 42.84 -23.58 50.90
N GLY A 17 41.72 -23.95 50.27
CA GLY A 17 41.16 -23.28 49.10
C GLY A 17 40.62 -24.25 48.05
N GLU A 18 39.66 -23.77 47.27
CA GLU A 18 38.94 -24.56 46.25
C GLU A 18 38.89 -23.87 44.87
N ASN A 19 39.47 -22.67 44.75
CA ASN A 19 39.57 -21.97 43.47
C ASN A 19 40.63 -22.63 42.58
N VAL A 20 40.61 -22.31 41.30
CA VAL A 20 41.67 -22.72 40.38
C VAL A 20 43.01 -22.19 40.85
N GLY A 21 44.00 -23.07 40.90
CA GLY A 21 45.32 -22.76 41.42
C GLY A 21 46.09 -23.98 41.90
N THR A 22 47.22 -23.71 42.52
CA THR A 22 48.15 -24.73 43.02
C THR A 22 48.21 -24.60 44.54
N TYR A 23 48.05 -25.73 45.24
CA TYR A 23 47.97 -25.80 46.69
C TYR A 23 48.99 -26.80 47.21
N ALA A 24 49.92 -26.33 48.05
CA ALA A 24 50.94 -27.19 48.64
C ALA A 24 50.32 -28.30 49.49
N ILE A 25 50.79 -29.52 49.29
CA ILE A 25 50.60 -30.66 50.18
C ILE A 25 51.73 -30.60 51.21
N ASN A 26 51.35 -30.37 52.46
CA ASN A 26 52.25 -30.21 53.60
C ASN A 26 52.31 -31.51 54.42
N GLN A 27 53.41 -31.70 55.15
CA GLN A 27 53.59 -32.87 56.02
C GLN A 27 52.45 -33.03 57.04
N GLY A 28 51.85 -31.94 57.49
CA GLY A 28 50.79 -31.97 58.49
C GLY A 28 51.27 -32.56 59.81
N THR A 29 50.55 -33.56 60.31
CA THR A 29 50.91 -34.32 61.54
C THR A 29 51.63 -35.62 61.23
N LEU A 30 51.98 -35.89 59.96
CA LEU A 30 52.66 -37.11 59.55
C LEU A 30 54.00 -37.26 60.28
N ALA A 31 54.15 -38.37 61.01
CA ALA A 31 55.32 -38.65 61.81
C ALA A 31 55.69 -40.15 61.78
N LEU A 32 56.90 -40.44 62.23
CA LEU A 32 57.38 -41.78 62.59
C LEU A 32 57.76 -41.79 64.08
N ASN A 33 57.94 -42.97 64.66
CA ASN A 33 58.45 -43.07 66.03
C ASN A 33 59.88 -42.50 66.13
N GLY A 34 60.34 -42.24 67.36
CA GLY A 34 61.61 -41.53 67.63
C GLY A 34 62.88 -42.24 67.15
N ASN A 35 62.77 -43.46 66.60
CA ASN A 35 63.89 -44.19 66.01
C ASN A 35 64.21 -43.75 64.57
N TYR A 36 63.37 -42.91 63.95
CA TYR A 36 63.53 -42.45 62.56
C TYR A 36 63.59 -40.93 62.47
N THR A 37 64.42 -40.41 61.55
CA THR A 37 64.32 -39.03 61.07
C THR A 37 63.47 -39.00 59.81
N LEU A 38 62.36 -38.24 59.84
CA LEU A 38 61.48 -38.07 58.68
C LEU A 38 61.90 -36.83 57.88
N THR A 39 62.31 -37.03 56.64
CA THR A 39 62.47 -35.96 55.65
C THR A 39 61.24 -35.97 54.74
N TYR A 40 60.44 -34.91 54.80
CA TYR A 40 59.29 -34.73 53.93
C TYR A 40 59.67 -33.89 52.71
N ILE A 41 59.33 -34.38 51.52
CA ILE A 41 59.41 -33.63 50.27
C ILE A 41 57.97 -33.36 49.84
N GLY A 42 57.60 -32.09 49.77
CA GLY A 42 56.25 -31.67 49.38
C GLY A 42 55.92 -31.97 47.93
N ALA A 43 54.62 -31.96 47.64
CA ALA A 43 54.06 -31.95 46.30
C ALA A 43 52.92 -30.94 46.27
N ASP A 44 52.41 -30.63 45.09
CA ASP A 44 51.30 -29.70 44.93
C ASP A 44 50.05 -30.40 44.41
N LEU A 45 48.89 -29.96 44.91
CA LEU A 45 47.58 -30.22 44.32
C LEU A 45 47.23 -29.08 43.37
N THR A 46 46.98 -29.38 42.10
CA THR A 46 46.46 -28.40 41.14
C THR A 46 44.96 -28.58 40.95
N ILE A 47 44.22 -27.49 41.12
CA ILE A 47 42.79 -27.40 40.77
C ILE A 47 42.70 -26.71 39.40
N GLY A 48 42.19 -27.44 38.40
CA GLY A 48 41.98 -26.93 37.03
C GLY A 48 40.62 -26.27 36.83
N ALA A 49 40.50 -25.42 35.82
CA ALA A 49 39.25 -24.72 35.51
C ALA A 49 38.19 -25.68 34.95
N LYS A 50 36.94 -25.51 35.39
CA LYS A 50 35.81 -26.27 34.87
C LYS A 50 35.37 -25.68 33.53
N THR A 51 35.31 -26.50 32.48
CA THR A 51 34.85 -26.04 31.16
C THR A 51 33.32 -25.96 31.13
N ILE A 52 32.78 -24.84 30.65
CA ILE A 52 31.35 -24.60 30.45
C ILE A 52 31.13 -24.19 28.99
N THR A 53 30.24 -24.91 28.30
CA THR A 53 29.80 -24.52 26.97
C THR A 53 28.56 -23.66 27.08
N VAL A 54 28.58 -22.49 26.45
CA VAL A 54 27.44 -21.58 26.30
C VAL A 54 26.98 -21.62 24.85
N THR A 55 25.69 -21.84 24.64
CA THR A 55 25.07 -21.83 23.30
C THR A 55 24.01 -20.75 23.25
N ALA A 56 24.20 -19.75 22.40
CA ALA A 56 23.20 -18.72 22.17
C ALA A 56 21.95 -19.30 21.48
N ALA A 57 20.79 -18.75 21.82
CA ALA A 57 19.55 -19.07 21.11
C ALA A 57 19.38 -18.13 19.93
N ALA A 58 19.05 -18.69 18.76
CA ALA A 58 18.67 -17.90 17.59
C ALA A 58 17.43 -17.05 17.89
N LYS A 59 17.35 -15.88 17.26
CA LYS A 59 16.27 -14.91 17.47
C LYS A 59 15.78 -14.36 16.14
N SER A 60 14.61 -13.73 16.17
CA SER A 60 14.08 -13.00 15.02
C SER A 60 13.26 -11.79 15.44
N LYS A 61 13.17 -10.81 14.55
CA LYS A 61 12.31 -9.63 14.66
C LYS A 61 11.83 -9.20 13.27
N THR A 62 10.82 -8.35 13.21
CA THR A 62 10.44 -7.65 11.97
C THR A 62 11.22 -6.34 11.87
N TYR A 63 11.49 -5.87 10.66
CA TYR A 63 12.08 -4.57 10.42
C TYR A 63 11.28 -3.45 11.12
N GLY A 64 11.98 -2.63 11.90
CA GLY A 64 11.39 -1.55 12.69
C GLY A 64 10.94 -1.94 14.11
N ASP A 65 10.89 -3.23 14.45
CA ASP A 65 10.58 -3.67 15.81
C ASP A 65 11.81 -3.49 16.73
N ALA A 66 11.61 -3.53 18.05
CA ALA A 66 12.72 -3.58 19.00
C ALA A 66 13.42 -4.95 18.98
N ASP A 67 14.68 -4.99 19.41
CA ASP A 67 15.39 -6.25 19.54
C ASP A 67 14.79 -7.14 20.64
N PRO A 68 14.63 -8.45 20.40
CA PRO A 68 14.28 -9.39 21.44
C PRO A 68 15.44 -9.55 22.42
N ALA A 69 15.12 -9.94 23.67
CA ALA A 69 16.15 -10.29 24.64
C ALA A 69 17.00 -11.48 24.13
N LEU A 70 18.31 -11.28 24.11
CA LEU A 70 19.29 -12.32 23.79
C LEU A 70 19.37 -13.31 24.95
N THR A 71 19.29 -14.60 24.65
CA THR A 71 19.28 -15.67 25.65
C THR A 71 20.25 -16.76 25.26
N TYR A 72 20.71 -17.54 26.23
CA TYR A 72 21.59 -18.68 26.02
C TYR A 72 21.23 -19.83 26.95
N ALA A 73 21.65 -21.03 26.57
CA ALA A 73 21.73 -22.19 27.45
C ALA A 73 23.21 -22.47 27.75
N PHE A 74 23.50 -23.18 28.85
CA PHE A 74 24.85 -23.60 29.16
C PHE A 74 24.87 -24.99 29.80
N ALA A 75 25.98 -25.71 29.61
CA ALA A 75 26.22 -27.01 30.21
C ALA A 75 27.72 -27.26 30.41
N PRO A 76 28.11 -28.04 31.43
CA PRO A 76 27.29 -28.55 32.55
C PRO A 76 26.85 -27.44 33.52
N SER A 77 26.12 -27.78 34.58
CA SER A 77 25.69 -26.80 35.60
C SER A 77 26.89 -26.16 36.32
N LEU A 78 26.73 -24.89 36.71
CA LEU A 78 27.69 -24.20 37.57
C LEU A 78 27.70 -24.81 38.97
N VAL A 79 28.78 -24.57 39.71
CA VAL A 79 28.82 -24.85 41.14
C VAL A 79 27.87 -23.89 41.86
N THR A 80 27.19 -24.37 42.91
CA THR A 80 26.21 -23.58 43.67
C THR A 80 26.83 -22.28 44.18
N GLY A 81 26.20 -21.15 43.87
CA GLY A 81 26.67 -19.81 44.23
C GLY A 81 27.40 -19.07 43.11
N ASP A 82 27.87 -19.79 42.08
CA ASP A 82 28.48 -19.16 40.91
C ASP A 82 27.43 -18.67 39.90
N SER A 83 27.75 -17.57 39.21
CA SER A 83 26.86 -16.95 38.23
C SER A 83 27.66 -16.33 37.08
N PHE A 84 27.00 -16.17 35.94
CA PHE A 84 27.54 -15.40 34.82
C PHE A 84 27.53 -13.90 35.12
N SER A 85 28.48 -13.18 34.53
CA SER A 85 28.48 -11.71 34.46
C SER A 85 28.47 -11.25 33.01
N GLY A 86 28.16 -9.98 32.76
CA GLY A 86 28.09 -9.40 31.42
C GLY A 86 26.88 -9.86 30.61
N SER A 87 26.94 -9.68 29.29
CA SER A 87 25.82 -10.01 28.40
C SER A 87 26.28 -10.39 26.99
N LEU A 88 25.43 -11.14 26.30
CA LEU A 88 25.55 -11.32 24.86
C LEU A 88 25.39 -9.99 24.13
N THR A 89 25.97 -9.90 22.95
CA THR A 89 25.76 -8.79 22.00
C THR A 89 25.38 -9.35 20.65
N ARG A 90 24.96 -8.50 19.72
CA ARG A 90 24.80 -8.88 18.32
C ARG A 90 25.57 -7.94 17.40
N SER A 91 25.83 -8.39 16.19
CA SER A 91 26.38 -7.54 15.12
C SER A 91 25.44 -6.37 14.80
N PRO A 92 25.97 -5.17 14.54
CA PRO A 92 25.18 -3.98 14.26
C PRO A 92 24.44 -4.07 12.92
N GLY A 93 23.32 -3.36 12.82
CA GLY A 93 22.52 -3.20 11.61
C GLY A 93 21.04 -3.50 11.85
N GLU A 94 20.18 -2.85 11.08
CA GLU A 94 18.72 -2.94 11.22
C GLU A 94 18.01 -3.38 9.94
N ASN A 95 18.68 -3.37 8.78
CA ASN A 95 18.06 -3.80 7.53
C ASN A 95 17.74 -5.30 7.57
N VAL A 96 16.82 -5.73 6.71
CA VAL A 96 16.49 -7.15 6.53
C VAL A 96 17.75 -7.96 6.25
N GLY A 97 17.93 -9.04 7.00
CA GLY A 97 19.15 -9.84 6.97
C GLY A 97 19.39 -10.61 8.26
N THR A 98 20.55 -11.27 8.34
CA THR A 98 20.98 -12.09 9.48
C THR A 98 22.17 -11.45 10.17
N TYR A 99 22.12 -11.38 11.50
CA TYR A 99 23.12 -10.73 12.34
C TYR A 99 23.59 -11.68 13.44
N ALA A 100 24.88 -11.97 13.48
CA ALA A 100 25.46 -12.87 14.47
C ALA A 100 25.22 -12.36 15.90
N ILE A 101 24.79 -13.26 16.77
CA ILE A 101 24.77 -13.13 18.23
C ILE A 101 26.14 -13.62 18.72
N ASN A 102 26.87 -12.71 19.34
CA ASN A 102 28.22 -12.89 19.84
C ASN A 102 28.22 -12.98 21.37
N GLN A 103 29.28 -13.57 21.92
CA GLN A 103 29.46 -13.70 23.37
C GLN A 103 29.39 -12.35 24.10
N GLY A 104 29.85 -11.27 23.47
CA GLY A 104 29.88 -9.95 24.08
C GLY A 104 30.78 -9.92 25.30
N THR A 105 30.26 -9.42 26.42
CA THR A 105 30.97 -9.37 27.71
C THR A 105 30.62 -10.55 28.61
N LEU A 106 29.82 -11.51 28.13
CA LEU A 106 29.38 -12.65 28.92
C LEU A 106 30.59 -13.47 29.40
N ALA A 107 30.73 -13.62 30.71
CA ALA A 107 31.87 -14.27 31.33
C ALA A 107 31.50 -15.03 32.61
N LEU A 108 32.43 -15.87 33.05
CA LEU A 108 32.46 -16.53 34.36
C LEU A 108 33.76 -16.13 35.08
N SER A 109 33.88 -16.48 36.36
CA SER A 109 35.13 -16.30 37.10
C SER A 109 36.28 -17.12 36.49
N SER A 110 37.52 -16.83 36.91
CA SER A 110 38.72 -17.58 36.49
C SER A 110 38.70 -19.06 36.86
N ASN A 111 37.74 -19.50 37.67
CA ASN A 111 37.52 -20.91 37.97
C ASN A 111 36.93 -21.71 36.80
N TYR A 112 36.53 -21.02 35.73
CA TYR A 112 35.88 -21.60 34.57
C TYR A 112 36.61 -21.28 33.27
N THR A 113 36.53 -22.20 32.32
CA THR A 113 36.87 -21.95 30.92
C THR A 113 35.58 -21.95 30.12
N LEU A 114 35.30 -20.86 29.39
CA LEU A 114 34.07 -20.71 28.64
C LEU A 114 34.29 -21.05 27.16
N THR A 115 33.49 -21.96 26.62
CA THR A 115 33.41 -22.25 25.19
C THR A 115 32.09 -21.69 24.66
N TYR A 116 32.15 -20.77 23.70
CA TYR A 116 30.96 -20.10 23.18
C TYR A 116 30.57 -20.63 21.80
N ILE A 117 29.28 -20.93 21.63
CA ILE A 117 28.64 -21.28 20.36
C ILE A 117 27.62 -20.20 20.05
N GLY A 118 27.87 -19.44 18.98
CA GLY A 118 27.01 -18.36 18.52
C GLY A 118 25.72 -18.85 17.85
N ALA A 119 24.82 -17.90 17.62
CA ALA A 119 23.58 -18.07 16.86
C ALA A 119 23.30 -16.77 16.10
N ASP A 120 22.21 -16.70 15.33
CA ASP A 120 21.87 -15.48 14.58
C ASP A 120 20.55 -14.85 15.07
N LEU A 121 20.48 -13.52 14.94
CA LEU A 121 19.25 -12.77 14.92
C LEU A 121 18.87 -12.48 13.46
N THR A 122 17.68 -12.91 13.04
CA THR A 122 17.15 -12.65 11.70
C THR A 122 16.14 -11.49 11.73
N ILE A 123 16.36 -10.47 10.90
CA ILE A 123 15.42 -9.37 10.67
C ILE A 123 14.63 -9.67 9.40
N GLY A 124 13.32 -9.89 9.54
CA GLY A 124 12.39 -10.10 8.42
C GLY A 124 11.79 -8.79 7.89
N ALA A 125 11.33 -8.80 6.64
CA ALA A 125 10.72 -7.63 6.02
C ALA A 125 9.38 -7.26 6.68
N LYS A 126 9.12 -5.95 6.81
CA LYS A 126 7.84 -5.44 7.32
C LYS A 126 6.80 -5.46 6.21
N THR A 127 5.67 -6.12 6.43
CA THR A 127 4.59 -6.15 5.43
C THR A 127 3.74 -4.88 5.52
N ILE A 128 3.52 -4.22 4.39
CA ILE A 128 2.68 -3.03 4.25
C ILE A 128 1.58 -3.32 3.24
N THR A 129 0.33 -3.09 3.63
CA THR A 129 -0.80 -3.13 2.71
C THR A 129 -1.03 -1.75 2.14
N VAL A 130 -1.08 -1.64 0.82
CA VAL A 130 -1.41 -0.42 0.08
C VAL A 130 -2.77 -0.60 -0.57
N THR A 131 -3.70 0.32 -0.31
CA THR A 131 -5.04 0.30 -0.87
C THR A 131 -5.24 1.54 -1.73
N ALA A 132 -5.43 1.34 -3.03
CA ALA A 132 -5.76 2.42 -3.94
C ALA A 132 -7.15 2.99 -3.63
N ALA A 133 -7.30 4.31 -3.80
CA ALA A 133 -8.60 4.95 -3.71
C ALA A 133 -9.29 4.88 -5.07
N ALA A 134 -10.56 4.47 -5.08
CA ALA A 134 -11.40 4.57 -6.28
C ALA A 134 -11.53 6.03 -6.72
N LYS A 135 -11.65 6.23 -8.03
CA LYS A 135 -11.72 7.56 -8.65
C LYS A 135 -12.82 7.60 -9.70
N SER A 136 -13.20 8.80 -10.08
CA SER A 136 -14.14 9.01 -11.18
C SER A 136 -13.84 10.30 -11.92
N LYS A 137 -14.23 10.34 -13.19
CA LYS A 137 -14.25 11.56 -14.01
C LYS A 137 -15.40 11.52 -15.01
N THR A 138 -15.73 12.65 -15.61
CA THR A 138 -16.65 12.70 -16.76
C THR A 138 -15.86 12.49 -18.05
N TYR A 139 -16.49 11.90 -19.06
CA TYR A 139 -15.91 11.78 -20.38
C TYR A 139 -15.43 13.15 -20.92
N GLY A 140 -14.17 13.20 -21.36
CA GLY A 140 -13.51 14.43 -21.81
C GLY A 140 -12.80 15.24 -20.73
N ASP A 141 -13.00 14.95 -19.45
CA ASP A 141 -12.25 15.59 -18.36
C ASP A 141 -10.85 14.98 -18.22
N ALA A 142 -9.92 15.72 -17.62
CA ALA A 142 -8.61 15.20 -17.27
C ALA A 142 -8.70 14.14 -16.15
N ASP A 143 -7.70 13.26 -16.09
CA ASP A 143 -7.64 12.27 -15.03
C ASP A 143 -7.42 12.92 -13.66
N PRO A 144 -8.13 12.47 -12.61
CA PRO A 144 -7.83 12.86 -11.25
C PRO A 144 -6.50 12.25 -10.80
N ALA A 145 -5.84 12.90 -9.84
CA ALA A 145 -4.67 12.32 -9.19
C ALA A 145 -5.03 10.97 -8.52
N LEU A 146 -4.29 9.93 -8.89
CA LEU A 146 -4.37 8.61 -8.26
C LEU A 146 -3.77 8.69 -6.86
N THR A 147 -4.48 8.18 -5.86
CA THR A 147 -4.08 8.23 -4.45
C THR A 147 -4.26 6.87 -3.81
N TYR A 148 -3.54 6.63 -2.72
CA TYR A 148 -3.65 5.41 -1.92
C TYR A 148 -3.54 5.73 -0.44
N ALA A 149 -4.03 4.79 0.38
CA ALA A 149 -3.71 4.70 1.79
C ALA A 149 -2.82 3.48 2.03
N PHE A 150 -2.11 3.44 3.15
CA PHE A 150 -1.32 2.27 3.53
C PHE A 150 -1.34 2.03 5.04
N ALA A 151 -1.14 0.78 5.42
CA ALA A 151 -1.03 0.36 6.82
C ALA A 151 -0.17 -0.91 6.95
N PRO A 152 0.54 -1.11 8.07
CA PRO A 152 0.78 -0.16 9.18
C PRO A 152 1.69 1.02 8.75
N SER A 153 2.03 1.91 9.69
CA SER A 153 2.98 3.00 9.43
C SER A 153 4.36 2.47 9.05
N LEU A 154 5.05 3.22 8.17
CA LEU A 154 6.46 2.99 7.85
C LEU A 154 7.34 3.33 9.06
N VAL A 155 8.54 2.76 9.07
CA VAL A 155 9.61 3.20 9.97
C VAL A 155 9.97 4.66 9.64
N THR A 156 10.20 5.47 10.66
CA THR A 156 10.50 6.90 10.49
C THR A 156 11.65 7.13 9.52
N GLY A 157 11.42 7.96 8.50
CA GLY A 157 12.40 8.30 7.47
C GLY A 157 12.23 7.49 6.17
N ASP A 158 11.52 6.36 6.19
CA ASP A 158 11.20 5.60 4.98
C ASP A 158 10.03 6.23 4.22
N SER A 159 10.06 6.10 2.90
CA SER A 159 9.03 6.65 2.00
C SER A 159 8.82 5.74 0.78
N PHE A 160 7.64 5.86 0.18
CA PHE A 160 7.33 5.23 -1.10
C PHE A 160 8.08 5.92 -2.24
N SER A 161 8.38 5.16 -3.28
CA SER A 161 8.88 5.64 -4.57
C SER A 161 7.94 5.19 -5.69
N GLY A 162 8.05 5.80 -6.87
CA GLY A 162 7.20 5.48 -8.01
C GLY A 162 5.76 5.98 -7.87
N SER A 163 4.85 5.45 -8.69
CA SER A 163 3.46 5.89 -8.72
C SER A 163 2.51 4.78 -9.12
N LEU A 164 1.24 4.94 -8.71
CA LEU A 164 0.13 4.18 -9.27
C LEU A 164 -0.03 4.46 -10.76
N THR A 165 -0.67 3.54 -11.46
CA THR A 165 -1.07 3.68 -12.86
C THR A 165 -2.53 3.25 -13.01
N ARG A 166 -3.15 3.54 -14.14
CA ARG A 166 -4.45 2.96 -14.48
C ARG A 166 -4.42 2.32 -15.86
N SER A 167 -5.38 1.44 -16.10
CA SER A 167 -5.60 0.82 -17.40
C SER A 167 -5.93 1.88 -18.46
N PRO A 168 -5.42 1.73 -19.70
CA PRO A 168 -5.64 2.71 -20.75
C PRO A 168 -7.10 2.73 -21.24
N GLY A 169 -7.51 3.88 -21.77
CA GLY A 169 -8.82 4.10 -22.39
C GLY A 169 -9.54 5.32 -21.82
N GLU A 170 -10.39 5.92 -22.64
CA GLU A 170 -11.09 7.18 -22.34
C GLU A 170 -12.60 7.10 -22.49
N ASN A 171 -13.13 6.04 -23.09
CA ASN A 171 -14.57 5.87 -23.24
C ASN A 171 -15.25 5.62 -21.89
N VAL A 172 -16.55 5.84 -21.81
CA VAL A 172 -17.37 5.51 -20.63
C VAL A 172 -17.16 4.04 -20.24
N GLY A 173 -16.86 3.81 -18.96
CA GLY A 173 -16.50 2.49 -18.45
C GLY A 173 -15.67 2.56 -17.17
N THR A 174 -15.20 1.39 -16.73
CA THR A 174 -14.34 1.23 -15.55
C THR A 174 -12.95 0.79 -15.97
N TYR A 175 -11.93 1.37 -15.32
CA TYR A 175 -10.52 1.15 -15.63
C TYR A 175 -9.75 0.89 -14.34
N ALA A 176 -9.14 -0.29 -14.24
CA ALA A 176 -8.40 -0.68 -13.04
C ALA A 176 -7.24 0.27 -12.75
N ILE A 177 -7.14 0.71 -11.51
CA ILE A 177 -5.99 1.39 -10.91
C ILE A 177 -5.06 0.28 -10.38
N ASN A 178 -3.85 0.25 -10.93
CA ASN A 178 -2.83 -0.74 -10.67
C ASN A 178 -1.67 -0.13 -9.89
N GLN A 179 -0.89 -0.99 -9.20
CA GLN A 179 0.28 -0.58 -8.42
C GLN A 179 1.28 0.26 -9.23
N GLY A 180 1.44 -0.05 -10.52
CA GLY A 180 2.42 0.64 -11.37
C GLY A 180 3.84 0.42 -10.87
N THR A 181 4.58 1.51 -10.68
CA THR A 181 5.96 1.50 -10.17
C THR A 181 6.03 1.77 -8.66
N LEU A 182 4.88 1.86 -7.97
CA LEU A 182 4.83 2.16 -6.56
C LEU A 182 5.55 1.07 -5.73
N ALA A 183 6.58 1.46 -4.98
CA ALA A 183 7.43 0.53 -4.24
C ALA A 183 8.01 1.13 -2.96
N LEU A 184 8.46 0.27 -2.05
CA LEU A 184 9.33 0.60 -0.91
C LEU A 184 10.70 -0.06 -1.10
N ASN A 185 11.66 0.28 -0.23
CA ASN A 185 12.96 -0.36 -0.19
C ASN A 185 12.85 -1.86 0.21
N GLY A 186 13.96 -2.60 0.10
CA GLY A 186 14.02 -4.05 0.34
C GLY A 186 13.73 -4.49 1.80
N ASN A 187 13.52 -3.56 2.73
CA ASN A 187 13.12 -3.89 4.09
C ASN A 187 11.60 -4.11 4.24
N TYR A 188 10.84 -3.93 3.16
CA TYR A 188 9.40 -4.07 3.15
C TYR A 188 8.91 -5.07 2.10
N THR A 189 7.79 -5.70 2.41
CA THR A 189 6.97 -6.45 1.45
C THR A 189 5.67 -5.70 1.25
N LEU A 190 5.29 -5.41 0.00
CA LEU A 190 4.02 -4.74 -0.30
C LEU A 190 2.94 -5.76 -0.65
N THR A 191 1.77 -5.58 -0.05
CA THR A 191 0.52 -6.19 -0.49
C THR A 191 -0.35 -5.09 -1.12
N TYR A 192 -0.64 -5.19 -2.41
CA TYR A 192 -1.42 -4.17 -3.11
C TYR A 192 -2.88 -4.58 -3.28
N ILE A 193 -3.79 -3.67 -2.93
CA ILE A 193 -5.23 -3.78 -3.15
C ILE A 193 -5.62 -2.69 -4.15
N GLY A 194 -6.02 -3.10 -5.34
CA GLY A 194 -6.45 -2.22 -6.43
C GLY A 194 -7.81 -1.57 -6.20
N ALA A 195 -8.12 -0.59 -7.04
CA ALA A 195 -9.42 0.07 -7.13
C ALA A 195 -9.67 0.45 -8.60
N ASP A 196 -10.81 1.07 -8.90
CA ASP A 196 -11.13 1.48 -10.28
C ASP A 196 -11.25 2.99 -10.43
N LEU A 197 -10.90 3.48 -11.63
CA LEU A 197 -11.32 4.76 -12.16
C LEU A 197 -12.56 4.56 -13.04
N THR A 198 -13.67 5.20 -12.69
CA THR A 198 -14.91 5.17 -13.48
C THR A 198 -15.03 6.43 -14.34
N ILE A 199 -15.20 6.27 -15.65
CA ILE A 199 -15.51 7.35 -16.57
C ILE A 199 -17.02 7.37 -16.83
N GLY A 200 -17.68 8.43 -16.38
CA GLY A 200 -19.11 8.67 -16.59
C GLY A 200 -19.41 9.41 -17.89
N ALA A 201 -20.61 9.21 -18.44
CA ALA A 201 -21.03 9.88 -19.67
C ALA A 201 -21.15 11.40 -19.49
N LYS A 202 -20.75 12.17 -20.53
CA LYS A 202 -20.90 13.62 -20.53
C LYS A 202 -22.33 14.01 -20.93
N THR A 203 -23.03 14.75 -20.09
CA THR A 203 -24.38 15.23 -20.41
C THR A 203 -24.32 16.40 -21.37
N ILE A 204 -25.08 16.33 -22.46
CA ILE A 204 -25.25 17.40 -23.45
C ILE A 204 -26.73 17.74 -23.57
N THR A 205 -27.06 19.01 -23.38
CA THR A 205 -28.41 19.52 -23.61
C THR A 205 -28.51 20.04 -25.02
N VAL A 206 -29.48 19.53 -25.78
CA VAL A 206 -29.84 19.99 -27.13
C VAL A 206 -31.15 20.76 -27.05
N THR A 207 -31.16 21.99 -27.55
CA THR A 207 -32.35 22.85 -27.60
C THR A 207 -32.71 23.13 -29.06
N ALA A 208 -33.87 22.65 -29.51
CA ALA A 208 -34.37 22.96 -30.83
C ALA A 208 -34.71 24.45 -30.96
N ALA A 209 -34.46 25.03 -32.14
CA ALA A 209 -34.86 26.39 -32.44
C ALA A 209 -36.32 26.40 -32.93
N ALA A 210 -37.14 27.29 -32.39
CA ALA A 210 -38.47 27.53 -32.92
C ALA A 210 -38.39 28.05 -34.36
N LYS A 211 -39.36 27.66 -35.19
CA LYS A 211 -39.42 28.01 -36.62
C LYS A 211 -40.81 28.51 -37.00
N SER A 212 -40.91 29.18 -38.13
CA SER A 212 -42.20 29.55 -38.71
C SER A 212 -42.15 29.51 -40.24
N LYS A 213 -43.32 29.35 -40.85
CA LYS A 213 -43.54 29.51 -42.29
C LYS A 213 -44.94 30.04 -42.56
N THR A 214 -45.19 30.53 -43.77
CA THR A 214 -46.55 30.85 -44.22
C THR A 214 -47.18 29.63 -44.88
N TYR A 215 -48.51 29.50 -44.79
CA TYR A 215 -49.26 28.43 -45.43
C TYR A 215 -48.95 28.34 -46.93
N GLY A 216 -48.58 27.14 -47.38
CA GLY A 216 -48.18 26.86 -48.76
C GLY A 216 -46.68 27.02 -49.03
N ASP A 217 -45.89 27.58 -48.11
CA ASP A 217 -44.44 27.63 -48.23
C ASP A 217 -43.79 26.30 -47.82
N ALA A 218 -42.56 26.06 -48.30
CA ALA A 218 -41.75 24.91 -47.87
C ALA A 218 -41.32 25.05 -46.39
N ASP A 219 -41.02 23.92 -45.76
CA ASP A 219 -40.51 23.93 -44.39
C ASP A 219 -39.11 24.55 -44.32
N PRO A 220 -38.85 25.41 -43.32
CA PRO A 220 -37.48 25.84 -43.02
C PRO A 220 -36.66 24.67 -42.47
N ALA A 221 -35.35 24.72 -42.65
CA ALA A 221 -34.44 23.77 -42.03
C ALA A 221 -34.59 23.80 -40.50
N LEU A 222 -34.81 22.61 -39.91
CA LEU A 222 -34.80 22.43 -38.47
C LEU A 222 -33.36 22.57 -37.96
N THR A 223 -33.17 23.40 -36.94
CA THR A 223 -31.84 23.67 -36.36
C THR A 223 -31.92 23.56 -34.85
N TYR A 224 -30.78 23.34 -34.20
CA TYR A 224 -30.66 23.29 -32.75
C TYR A 224 -29.36 23.95 -32.29
N ALA A 225 -29.33 24.32 -31.01
CA ALA A 225 -28.11 24.63 -30.28
C ALA A 225 -27.85 23.54 -29.24
N PHE A 226 -26.61 23.40 -28.79
CA PHE A 226 -26.27 22.46 -27.72
C PHE A 226 -25.21 23.02 -26.78
N ALA A 227 -25.24 22.56 -25.53
CA ALA A 227 -24.24 22.90 -24.52
C ALA A 227 -24.12 21.77 -23.48
N PRO A 228 -22.94 21.57 -22.88
CA PRO A 228 -21.64 22.17 -23.21
C PRO A 228 -21.08 21.69 -24.57
N ALA A 229 -19.90 22.17 -24.96
CA ALA A 229 -19.23 21.69 -26.17
C ALA A 229 -18.91 20.19 -26.10
N LEU A 230 -18.99 19.52 -27.26
CA LEU A 230 -18.54 18.14 -27.41
C LEU A 230 -17.02 18.05 -27.26
N VAL A 231 -16.53 16.86 -26.93
CA VAL A 231 -15.09 16.56 -27.02
C VAL A 231 -14.66 16.64 -28.48
N THR A 232 -13.47 17.17 -28.74
CA THR A 232 -12.94 17.37 -30.10
C THR A 232 -12.98 16.07 -30.90
N GLY A 233 -13.59 16.13 -32.08
CA GLY A 233 -13.76 14.97 -32.99
C GLY A 233 -15.11 14.28 -32.88
N ASP A 234 -15.86 14.51 -31.80
CA ASP A 234 -17.22 13.96 -31.66
C ASP A 234 -18.25 14.83 -32.41
N SER A 235 -19.30 14.16 -32.92
CA SER A 235 -20.36 14.80 -33.68
C SER A 235 -21.72 14.14 -33.42
N PHE A 236 -22.79 14.88 -33.69
CA PHE A 236 -24.14 14.34 -33.70
C PHE A 236 -24.36 13.48 -34.95
N SER A 237 -25.25 12.49 -34.82
CA SER A 237 -25.80 11.71 -35.93
C SER A 237 -27.31 11.86 -35.98
N GLY A 238 -27.94 11.55 -37.12
CA GLY A 238 -29.39 11.66 -37.30
C GLY A 238 -29.89 13.10 -37.45
N SER A 239 -31.19 13.31 -37.26
CA SER A 239 -31.82 14.61 -37.47
C SER A 239 -33.03 14.85 -36.58
N LEU A 240 -33.34 16.13 -36.35
CA LEU A 240 -34.63 16.53 -35.80
C LEU A 240 -35.77 16.17 -36.75
N THR A 241 -36.96 16.03 -36.19
CA THR A 241 -38.21 15.85 -36.93
C THR A 241 -39.24 16.84 -36.43
N ARG A 242 -40.32 17.05 -37.17
CA ARG A 242 -41.50 17.77 -36.67
C ARG A 242 -42.75 16.91 -36.78
N LEU A 243 -43.77 17.26 -36.00
CA LEU A 243 -45.10 16.70 -36.14
C LEU A 243 -45.64 17.02 -37.55
N PRO A 244 -46.21 16.04 -38.27
CA PRO A 244 -46.73 16.25 -39.62
C PRO A 244 -47.98 17.13 -39.62
N GLY A 245 -48.20 17.83 -40.73
CA GLY A 245 -49.38 18.66 -40.99
C GLY A 245 -49.02 20.01 -41.61
N GLU A 246 -49.95 20.55 -42.42
CA GLU A 246 -49.73 21.75 -43.24
C GLU A 246 -50.74 22.87 -42.99
N ASN A 247 -51.79 22.61 -42.20
CA ASN A 247 -52.78 23.64 -41.86
C ASN A 247 -52.17 24.68 -40.92
N VAL A 248 -52.75 25.88 -40.88
CA VAL A 248 -52.38 26.93 -39.92
C VAL A 248 -52.44 26.37 -38.50
N GLY A 249 -51.36 26.55 -37.74
CA GLY A 249 -51.23 25.94 -36.41
C GLY A 249 -49.78 25.82 -35.95
N THR A 250 -49.59 25.09 -34.85
CA THR A 250 -48.29 24.88 -34.20
C THR A 250 -47.98 23.38 -34.17
N TYR A 251 -46.77 23.03 -34.60
CA TYR A 251 -46.31 21.65 -34.75
C TYR A 251 -45.02 21.45 -33.98
N ALA A 252 -44.99 20.49 -33.06
CA ALA A 252 -43.81 20.22 -32.23
C ALA A 252 -42.61 19.79 -33.08
N ILE A 253 -41.44 20.33 -32.77
CA ILE A 253 -40.13 19.88 -33.24
C ILE A 253 -39.62 18.90 -32.18
N ASN A 254 -39.43 17.64 -32.60
CA ASN A 254 -39.02 16.52 -31.77
C ASN A 254 -37.57 16.10 -32.10
N GLN A 255 -36.92 15.43 -31.14
CA GLN A 255 -35.54 14.95 -31.28
C GLN A 255 -35.33 14.11 -32.55
N GLY A 256 -36.32 13.31 -32.95
CA GLY A 256 -36.18 12.42 -34.10
C GLY A 256 -35.09 11.37 -33.86
N THR A 257 -34.20 11.21 -34.82
CA THR A 257 -33.05 10.28 -34.75
C THR A 257 -31.78 10.96 -34.25
N LEU A 258 -31.84 12.23 -33.84
CA LEU A 258 -30.68 12.98 -33.37
C LEU A 258 -30.05 12.30 -32.14
N ALA A 259 -28.79 11.87 -32.26
CA ALA A 259 -28.10 11.10 -31.22
C ALA A 259 -26.60 11.42 -31.15
N LEU A 260 -26.00 11.08 -30.02
CA LEU A 260 -24.54 11.06 -29.77
C LEU A 260 -24.09 9.62 -29.50
N ASN A 261 -22.77 9.39 -29.53
CA ASN A 261 -22.20 8.08 -29.18
C ASN A 261 -22.40 7.75 -27.69
N GLY A 262 -22.08 6.52 -27.29
CA GLY A 262 -22.28 6.01 -25.93
C GLY A 262 -21.51 6.74 -24.81
N ASN A 263 -20.62 7.67 -25.15
CA ASN A 263 -19.91 8.49 -24.16
C ASN A 263 -20.71 9.71 -23.69
N TYR A 264 -21.91 9.92 -24.23
CA TYR A 264 -22.76 11.06 -23.91
C TYR A 264 -24.14 10.63 -23.43
N THR A 265 -24.70 11.45 -22.54
CA THR A 265 -26.12 11.43 -22.20
C THR A 265 -26.77 12.64 -22.86
N LEU A 266 -27.73 12.43 -23.76
CA LEU A 266 -28.40 13.52 -24.48
C LEU A 266 -29.70 13.91 -23.76
N THR A 267 -29.82 15.18 -23.38
CA THR A 267 -31.05 15.79 -22.85
C THR A 267 -31.66 16.69 -23.92
N TYR A 268 -32.89 16.42 -24.35
CA TYR A 268 -33.53 17.17 -25.43
C TYR A 268 -34.60 18.15 -24.93
N ILE A 269 -34.55 19.39 -25.40
CA ILE A 269 -35.56 20.43 -25.18
C ILE A 269 -36.17 20.78 -26.54
N GLY A 270 -37.46 20.44 -26.69
CA GLY A 270 -38.22 20.68 -27.91
C GLY A 270 -38.58 22.15 -28.14
N ALA A 271 -38.98 22.45 -29.37
CA ALA A 271 -39.53 23.74 -29.78
C ALA A 271 -40.70 23.50 -30.74
N ASN A 272 -41.27 24.54 -31.34
CA ASN A 272 -42.36 24.39 -32.30
C ASN A 272 -42.05 25.06 -33.65
N LEU A 273 -42.62 24.51 -34.72
CA LEU A 273 -42.82 25.16 -36.00
C LEU A 273 -44.25 25.72 -36.08
N THR A 274 -44.38 27.02 -36.34
CA THR A 274 -45.69 27.69 -36.49
C THR A 274 -45.98 27.97 -37.96
N ILE A 275 -47.10 27.47 -38.47
CA ILE A 275 -47.60 27.77 -39.81
C ILE A 275 -48.61 28.93 -39.70
N GLY A 276 -48.26 30.09 -40.26
CA GLY A 276 -49.12 31.27 -40.32
C GLY A 276 -50.06 31.26 -41.53
N ALA A 277 -51.19 31.96 -41.43
CA ALA A 277 -52.11 32.11 -42.56
C ALA A 277 -51.46 32.91 -43.70
N LYS A 278 -51.76 32.53 -44.95
CA LYS A 278 -51.36 33.30 -46.14
C LYS A 278 -52.36 34.41 -46.38
N THR A 279 -51.90 35.66 -46.34
CA THR A 279 -52.76 36.81 -46.66
C THR A 279 -53.06 36.83 -48.15
N VAL A 280 -54.35 36.90 -48.49
CA VAL A 280 -54.83 37.11 -49.85
C VAL A 280 -55.60 38.42 -49.87
N THR A 281 -55.18 39.36 -50.70
CA THR A 281 -55.89 40.62 -50.92
C THR A 281 -56.69 40.52 -52.20
N VAL A 282 -57.99 40.79 -52.11
CA VAL A 282 -58.90 40.85 -53.24
C VAL A 282 -59.36 42.31 -53.37
N THR A 283 -59.11 42.93 -54.53
CA THR A 283 -59.40 44.35 -54.75
C THR A 283 -60.56 44.48 -55.71
N ALA A 284 -61.75 44.78 -55.19
CA ALA A 284 -62.92 45.04 -56.02
C ALA A 284 -62.62 46.17 -57.03
N ALA A 285 -62.93 45.93 -58.30
CA ALA A 285 -62.81 46.96 -59.31
C ALA A 285 -63.87 48.04 -59.07
N ALA A 286 -63.46 49.31 -59.04
CA ALA A 286 -64.40 50.43 -58.96
C ALA A 286 -65.28 50.44 -60.21
N LYS A 287 -66.60 50.47 -60.01
CA LYS A 287 -67.59 50.57 -61.08
C LYS A 287 -68.47 51.79 -60.84
N SER A 288 -68.85 52.47 -61.92
CA SER A 288 -69.84 53.53 -61.92
C SER A 288 -70.89 53.26 -62.98
N LYS A 289 -72.10 53.81 -62.79
CA LYS A 289 -73.17 53.81 -63.78
C LYS A 289 -73.89 55.15 -63.77
N THR A 290 -74.64 55.42 -64.84
CA THR A 290 -75.54 56.58 -64.92
C THR A 290 -76.91 56.22 -64.33
N TYR A 291 -77.62 57.19 -63.77
CA TYR A 291 -78.96 56.97 -63.20
C TYR A 291 -79.94 56.49 -64.28
N GLY A 292 -80.51 55.30 -64.08
CA GLY A 292 -81.44 54.65 -65.02
C GLY A 292 -80.85 53.43 -65.75
N ASP A 293 -79.52 53.28 -65.78
CA ASP A 293 -78.87 52.13 -66.43
C ASP A 293 -78.87 50.88 -65.54
N ALA A 294 -78.78 49.72 -66.20
CA ALA A 294 -78.55 48.43 -65.54
C ALA A 294 -77.21 48.42 -64.79
N ASP A 295 -77.14 47.70 -63.68
CA ASP A 295 -75.90 47.60 -62.89
C ASP A 295 -74.78 46.91 -63.69
N PRO A 296 -73.55 47.44 -63.64
CA PRO A 296 -72.41 46.79 -64.26
C PRO A 296 -72.05 45.51 -63.50
N ALA A 297 -71.52 44.52 -64.22
CA ALA A 297 -71.01 43.30 -63.60
C ALA A 297 -69.89 43.64 -62.58
N LEU A 298 -70.04 43.14 -61.35
CA LEU A 298 -69.07 43.33 -60.28
C LEU A 298 -67.89 42.37 -60.49
N THR A 299 -66.68 42.91 -60.40
CA THR A 299 -65.42 42.18 -60.59
C THR A 299 -64.44 42.56 -59.49
N TYR A 300 -63.45 41.70 -59.23
CA TYR A 300 -62.38 41.88 -58.24
C TYR A 300 -61.01 41.51 -58.81
#